data_AF-A0A6C0H467-F1
#
_entry.id   AF-A0A6C0H467-F1
#
_cell.length_a   1.000
_cell.length_b   1.000
_cell.length_c   1.000
_cell.angle_alpha   90.00
_cell.angle_beta   90.00
_cell.angle_gamma   90.00
#
_symmetry.space_group_name_H-M   'P 1'
#
loop_
_entity.id
_entity.type
_entity.pdbx_description
1 polymer ?
#
loop_
_entity_poly.entity_id
_entity_poly.type
_entity_poly.pdbx_seq_one_letter_code
_entity_poly.pdbx_strand_id
1 'polypeptide(L)'
;MLSNTISTYYSDINNINYNSSFLTTYKLHSDDDDRNLCYQLQLLQALNIASYDITILTTHIEKIGYFLQNNRELTGILILLQEKYKDTNIAFIIDKYNSTALFQLLFSYEYFDIFHKCLCKYISFRKNDRKNDRKNDRKNDRKNEVETETSINYFDELKNVI
;
A
#
# COMPACT_ATOMS: atom_id res chain seq x y z
N MET A 1 13.19 -15.20 -11.62
CA MET A 1 14.05 -14.05 -11.28
C MET A 1 13.69 -12.90 -12.22
N LEU A 2 13.25 -11.76 -11.68
CA LEU A 2 12.96 -10.56 -12.48
C LEU A 2 14.28 -10.03 -13.06
N SER A 3 14.27 -9.50 -14.28
CA SER A 3 15.47 -8.88 -14.86
C SER A 3 15.90 -7.66 -14.02
N ASN A 4 17.20 -7.34 -14.00
CA ASN A 4 17.76 -6.23 -13.21
C ASN A 4 17.05 -4.89 -13.48
N THR A 5 16.58 -4.67 -14.71
CA THR A 5 15.83 -3.47 -15.13
C THR A 5 14.43 -3.42 -14.52
N ILE A 6 13.75 -4.58 -14.40
CA ILE A 6 12.43 -4.65 -13.78
C ILE A 6 12.54 -4.46 -12.26
N SER A 7 13.59 -5.01 -11.64
CA SER A 7 13.87 -4.82 -10.21
C SER A 7 14.14 -3.33 -9.86
N THR A 8 14.85 -2.62 -10.73
CA THR A 8 15.11 -1.17 -10.57
C THR A 8 13.85 -0.32 -10.75
N TYR A 9 12.93 -0.71 -11.64
CA TYR A 9 11.64 -0.02 -11.79
C TYR A 9 10.78 -0.11 -10.53
N TYR A 10 10.60 -1.31 -9.98
CA TYR A 10 9.76 -1.56 -8.80
C TYR A 10 10.40 -1.14 -7.47
N SER A 11 11.66 -0.71 -7.47
CA SER A 11 12.31 -0.10 -6.30
C SER A 11 12.21 1.42 -6.27
N ASP A 12 11.71 2.05 -7.35
CA ASP A 12 11.45 3.49 -7.38
C ASP A 12 10.00 3.81 -7.01
N ILE A 13 9.81 4.33 -5.78
CA ILE A 13 8.49 4.73 -5.28
C ILE A 13 7.82 5.83 -6.13
N ASN A 14 8.54 6.58 -6.97
CA ASN A 14 7.91 7.57 -7.85
C ASN A 14 7.17 6.92 -9.02
N ASN A 15 7.51 5.67 -9.35
CA ASN A 15 6.88 4.91 -10.41
C ASN A 15 5.61 4.17 -9.93
N ILE A 16 5.27 4.26 -8.65
CA ILE A 16 4.03 3.70 -8.13
C ILE A 16 2.85 4.50 -8.72
N ASN A 17 2.02 3.84 -9.53
CA ASN A 17 0.79 4.42 -10.06
C ASN A 17 -0.31 4.33 -8.99
N TYR A 18 -0.20 5.17 -7.95
CA TYR A 18 -1.15 5.23 -6.85
C TYR A 18 -1.48 6.68 -6.51
N ASN A 19 -2.78 6.99 -6.48
CA ASN A 19 -3.25 8.31 -6.09
C ASN A 19 -3.37 8.41 -4.57
N SER A 20 -2.49 9.21 -3.96
CA SER A 20 -2.48 9.49 -2.52
C SER A 20 -3.03 10.87 -2.16
N SER A 21 -3.79 11.52 -3.05
CA SER A 21 -4.23 12.91 -2.89
C SER A 21 -5.58 13.08 -2.20
N PHE A 22 -6.21 12.00 -1.75
CA PHE A 22 -7.55 12.02 -1.20
C PHE A 22 -7.64 11.21 0.09
N LEU A 23 -8.80 11.29 0.74
CA LEU A 23 -9.15 10.48 1.91
C LEU A 23 -10.36 9.64 1.57
N THR A 24 -10.40 8.41 2.06
CA THR A 24 -11.57 7.55 1.92
C THR A 24 -12.71 8.06 2.79
N THR A 25 -13.90 8.17 2.22
CA THR A 25 -15.11 8.67 2.90
C THR A 25 -16.27 7.71 2.81
N TYR A 26 -16.13 6.58 2.10
CA TYR A 26 -17.21 5.63 1.86
C TYR A 26 -17.88 5.12 3.16
N LYS A 27 -17.13 4.95 4.25
CA LYS A 27 -17.68 4.54 5.56
C LYS A 27 -18.55 5.62 6.25
N LEU A 28 -18.53 6.87 5.78
CA LEU A 28 -19.30 7.99 6.35
C LEU A 28 -20.73 8.07 5.80
N HIS A 29 -21.04 7.35 4.72
CA HIS A 29 -22.37 7.33 4.14
C HIS A 29 -23.29 6.45 4.99
N SER A 30 -24.52 6.91 5.21
CA SER A 30 -25.56 6.18 5.96
C SER A 30 -26.28 5.14 5.10
N ASP A 31 -26.38 5.41 3.80
CA ASP A 31 -27.00 4.53 2.82
C ASP A 31 -25.98 3.51 2.28
N ASP A 32 -26.41 2.26 2.13
CA ASP A 32 -25.53 1.15 1.77
C ASP A 32 -25.16 1.15 0.28
N ASP A 33 -26.07 1.58 -0.60
CA ASP A 33 -25.80 1.68 -2.04
C ASP A 33 -24.81 2.82 -2.31
N ASP A 34 -25.04 3.99 -1.70
CA ASP A 34 -24.11 5.13 -1.79
C ASP A 34 -22.73 4.77 -1.25
N ARG A 35 -22.69 4.05 -0.13
CA ARG A 35 -21.45 3.59 0.51
C ARG A 35 -20.67 2.64 -0.39
N ASN A 36 -21.34 1.66 -1.00
CA ASN A 36 -20.68 0.71 -1.89
C ASN A 36 -20.20 1.38 -3.17
N LEU A 37 -21.02 2.25 -3.78
CA LEU A 37 -20.64 3.03 -4.96
C LEU A 37 -19.44 3.94 -4.66
N CYS A 38 -19.47 4.65 -3.52
CA CYS A 38 -18.37 5.51 -3.09
C CYS A 38 -17.07 4.72 -2.89
N TYR A 39 -17.15 3.53 -2.26
CA TYR A 39 -16.00 2.64 -2.10
C TYR A 39 -15.40 2.26 -3.45
N GLN A 40 -16.23 1.83 -4.41
CA GLN A 40 -15.76 1.47 -5.75
C GLN A 40 -15.09 2.66 -6.45
N LEU A 41 -15.73 3.84 -6.43
CA LEU A 41 -15.16 5.06 -7.03
C LEU A 41 -13.82 5.44 -6.40
N GLN A 42 -13.70 5.34 -5.08
CA GLN A 42 -12.46 5.65 -4.35
C GLN A 42 -11.37 4.62 -4.62
N LEU A 43 -11.73 3.35 -4.80
CA LEU A 43 -10.79 2.32 -5.22
C LEU A 43 -10.25 2.57 -6.64
N LEU A 44 -11.13 2.94 -7.58
CA LEU A 44 -10.73 3.34 -8.93
C LEU A 44 -9.83 4.56 -8.90
N GLN A 45 -10.17 5.56 -8.09
CA GLN A 45 -9.38 6.77 -7.91
C GLN A 45 -7.98 6.47 -7.36
N ALA A 46 -7.87 5.61 -6.35
CA ALA A 46 -6.58 5.18 -5.77
C ALA A 46 -5.68 4.49 -6.79
N LEU A 47 -6.26 3.63 -7.62
CA LEU A 47 -5.52 2.85 -8.62
C LEU A 47 -5.35 3.59 -9.96
N ASN A 48 -5.94 4.78 -10.07
CA ASN A 48 -5.89 5.64 -11.25
C ASN A 48 -6.43 4.95 -12.51
N ILE A 49 -7.55 4.25 -12.36
CA ILE A 49 -8.24 3.48 -13.41
C ILE A 49 -9.62 4.08 -13.68
N ALA A 50 -10.06 4.05 -14.95
CA ALA A 50 -11.29 4.70 -15.37
C ALA A 50 -12.55 3.84 -15.17
N SER A 51 -12.41 2.52 -15.14
CA SER A 51 -13.53 1.58 -15.13
C SER A 51 -13.30 0.43 -14.16
N TYR A 52 -14.38 -0.02 -13.53
CA TYR A 52 -14.38 -1.18 -12.63
C TYR A 52 -14.34 -2.48 -13.42
N ASP A 53 -13.12 -2.94 -13.71
CA ASP A 53 -12.83 -4.25 -14.31
C ASP A 53 -11.94 -5.03 -13.35
N ILE A 54 -12.38 -6.24 -12.96
CA ILE A 54 -11.73 -7.06 -11.94
C ILE A 54 -10.31 -7.45 -12.38
N THR A 55 -10.10 -7.74 -13.66
CA THR A 55 -8.79 -8.13 -14.19
C THR A 55 -7.82 -6.95 -14.18
N ILE A 56 -8.30 -5.76 -14.57
CA ILE A 56 -7.52 -4.52 -14.52
C ILE A 56 -7.17 -4.16 -13.07
N LEU A 57 -8.15 -4.26 -12.17
CA LEU A 57 -8.01 -3.99 -10.74
C LEU A 57 -6.93 -4.88 -10.12
N THR A 58 -7.06 -6.19 -10.32
CA THR A 58 -6.13 -7.22 -9.87
C THR A 58 -4.70 -6.91 -10.34
N THR A 59 -4.54 -6.58 -11.61
CA THR A 59 -3.23 -6.24 -12.21
C THR A 59 -2.61 -5.00 -11.57
N HIS A 60 -3.40 -3.96 -11.26
CA HIS A 60 -2.89 -2.74 -10.62
C HIS A 60 -2.51 -2.98 -9.16
N ILE A 61 -3.30 -3.75 -8.43
CA ILE A 61 -2.99 -4.17 -7.07
C ILE A 61 -1.69 -4.99 -7.05
N GLU A 62 -1.53 -5.97 -7.95
CA GLU A 62 -0.30 -6.75 -8.06
C GLU A 62 0.94 -5.89 -8.29
N LYS A 63 0.84 -4.90 -9.20
CA LYS A 63 1.92 -3.93 -9.42
C LYS A 63 2.32 -3.21 -8.14
N ILE A 64 1.34 -2.74 -7.35
CA ILE A 64 1.60 -2.13 -6.04
C ILE A 64 2.26 -3.14 -5.10
N GLY A 65 1.79 -4.38 -5.09
CA GLY A 65 2.41 -5.48 -4.32
C GLY A 65 3.90 -5.64 -4.64
N TYR A 66 4.28 -5.61 -5.92
CA TYR A 66 5.69 -5.65 -6.33
C TYR A 66 6.53 -4.46 -5.83
N PHE A 67 5.95 -3.26 -5.74
CA PHE A 67 6.63 -2.10 -5.14
C PHE A 67 6.85 -2.28 -3.63
N LEU A 68 5.95 -2.99 -2.96
CA LEU A 68 5.96 -3.15 -1.51
C LEU A 68 6.53 -4.49 -1.03
N GLN A 69 6.95 -5.38 -1.93
CA GLN A 69 7.39 -6.75 -1.61
C GLN A 69 8.56 -6.82 -0.61
N ASN A 70 9.40 -5.78 -0.54
CA ASN A 70 10.54 -5.71 0.38
C ASN A 70 10.21 -4.97 1.69
N ASN A 71 8.96 -4.57 1.90
CA ASN A 71 8.53 -3.88 3.10
C ASN A 71 8.24 -4.89 4.23
N ARG A 72 9.16 -4.97 5.20
CA ARG A 72 9.06 -5.88 6.35
C ARG A 72 7.80 -5.67 7.19
N GLU A 73 7.35 -4.42 7.36
CA GLU A 73 6.13 -4.14 8.11
C GLU A 73 4.91 -4.72 7.40
N LEU A 74 4.80 -4.48 6.09
CA LEU A 74 3.72 -5.04 5.27
C LEU A 74 3.76 -6.57 5.31
N THR A 75 4.94 -7.20 5.23
CA THR A 75 5.05 -8.66 5.41
C THR A 75 4.48 -9.11 6.76
N GLY A 76 4.75 -8.37 7.84
CA GLY A 76 4.16 -8.63 9.15
C GLY A 76 2.63 -8.53 9.17
N ILE A 77 2.07 -7.51 8.51
CA ILE A 77 0.61 -7.36 8.31
C ILE A 77 0.01 -8.56 7.59
N LEU A 78 0.64 -9.01 6.50
CA LEU A 78 0.14 -10.14 5.71
C LEU A 78 0.17 -11.45 6.52
N ILE A 79 1.17 -11.64 7.39
CA ILE A 79 1.23 -12.77 8.32
C ILE A 79 0.09 -12.71 9.34
N LEU A 80 -0.19 -11.53 9.91
CA LEU A 80 -1.32 -11.35 10.84
C LEU A 80 -2.66 -11.64 10.17
N LEU A 81 -2.86 -11.17 8.93
CA LEU A 81 -4.06 -11.50 8.15
C LEU A 81 -4.17 -13.00 7.90
N GLN A 82 -3.07 -13.65 7.54
CA GLN A 82 -3.04 -15.10 7.34
C GLN A 82 -3.48 -15.85 8.61
N GLU A 83 -2.97 -15.45 9.78
CA GLU A 83 -3.36 -16.02 11.07
C GLU A 83 -4.83 -15.75 11.41
N LYS A 84 -5.35 -14.55 11.13
CA LYS A 84 -6.76 -14.20 11.36
C LYS A 84 -7.72 -15.09 10.58
N TYR A 85 -7.39 -15.40 9.33
CA TYR A 85 -8.27 -16.16 8.44
C TYR A 85 -7.97 -17.66 8.38
N LYS A 86 -6.99 -18.17 9.13
CA LYS A 86 -6.54 -19.58 9.06
C LYS A 86 -7.63 -20.62 9.28
N ASP A 87 -8.61 -20.30 10.13
CA ASP A 87 -9.72 -21.21 10.50
C ASP A 87 -11.00 -20.93 9.68
N THR A 88 -10.91 -20.06 8.67
CA THR A 88 -12.03 -19.68 7.81
C THR A 88 -11.94 -20.36 6.44
N ASN A 89 -13.04 -20.38 5.70
CA ASN A 89 -13.06 -20.88 4.32
C ASN A 89 -12.11 -20.10 3.37
N ILE A 90 -11.70 -18.89 3.77
CA ILE A 90 -10.75 -18.05 3.01
C ILE A 90 -9.33 -18.63 3.10
N ALA A 91 -9.02 -19.44 4.12
CA ALA A 91 -7.72 -20.12 4.24
C ALA A 91 -7.40 -21.00 3.04
N PHE A 92 -8.42 -21.60 2.39
CA PHE A 92 -8.23 -22.39 1.17
C PHE A 92 -7.77 -21.54 -0.03
N ILE A 93 -8.15 -20.26 -0.06
CA ILE A 93 -7.75 -19.29 -1.09
C ILE A 93 -6.35 -18.74 -0.76
N ILE A 94 -6.07 -18.55 0.53
CA ILE A 94 -4.79 -18.11 1.08
C ILE A 94 -3.88 -19.34 1.26
N ASP A 95 -3.53 -20.00 0.17
CA ASP A 95 -2.49 -21.03 0.26
C ASP A 95 -1.13 -20.35 0.52
N LYS A 96 -0.19 -21.07 1.14
CA LYS A 96 1.12 -20.55 1.62
C LYS A 96 1.96 -19.85 0.53
N TYR A 97 1.60 -20.04 -0.74
CA TYR A 97 2.25 -19.48 -1.92
C TYR A 97 1.54 -18.27 -2.53
N ASN A 98 0.30 -17.95 -2.12
CA ASN A 98 -0.51 -16.91 -2.74
C ASN A 98 -0.60 -15.63 -1.89
N SER A 99 0.57 -15.06 -1.59
CA SER A 99 0.70 -13.76 -0.90
C SER A 99 -0.06 -12.62 -1.60
N THR A 100 -0.32 -12.77 -2.90
CA THR A 100 -1.12 -11.84 -3.70
C THR A 100 -2.56 -11.75 -3.22
N ALA A 101 -3.21 -12.86 -2.85
CA ALA A 101 -4.59 -12.85 -2.39
C ALA A 101 -4.75 -12.10 -1.05
N LEU A 102 -3.81 -12.30 -0.13
CA LEU A 102 -3.74 -11.52 1.12
C LEU A 102 -3.53 -10.03 0.86
N PHE A 103 -2.67 -9.71 -0.12
CA PHE A 103 -2.45 -8.32 -0.49
C PHE A 103 -3.69 -7.68 -1.13
N GLN A 104 -4.43 -8.42 -1.97
CA GLN A 104 -5.71 -7.97 -2.52
C GLN A 104 -6.77 -7.74 -1.44
N LEU A 105 -6.76 -8.54 -0.37
CA LEU A 105 -7.67 -8.37 0.75
C LEU A 105 -7.50 -7.00 1.44
N LEU A 106 -6.30 -6.42 1.43
CA LEU A 106 -6.07 -5.06 1.95
C LEU A 106 -6.81 -3.96 1.17
N PHE A 107 -7.20 -4.25 -0.07
CA PHE A 107 -8.01 -3.35 -0.90
C PHE A 107 -9.50 -3.61 -0.77
N SER A 108 -9.93 -4.62 0.02
CA SER A 108 -11.34 -4.87 0.27
C SER A 108 -11.98 -3.77 1.11
N TYR A 109 -13.32 -3.73 1.07
CA TYR A 109 -14.14 -2.75 1.77
C TYR A 109 -13.77 -2.59 3.27
N GLU A 110 -13.44 -3.68 3.94
CA GLU A 110 -13.12 -3.70 5.38
C GLU A 110 -11.83 -2.93 5.70
N TYR A 111 -10.78 -3.15 4.91
CA TYR A 111 -9.42 -2.70 5.21
C TYR A 111 -8.95 -1.49 4.39
N PHE A 112 -9.62 -1.19 3.27
CA PHE A 112 -9.13 -0.23 2.29
C PHE A 112 -8.93 1.18 2.84
N ASP A 113 -9.81 1.67 3.72
CA ASP A 113 -9.67 2.99 4.36
C ASP A 113 -8.37 3.15 5.15
N ILE A 114 -8.08 2.18 6.03
CA ILE A 114 -6.89 2.19 6.88
C ILE A 114 -5.66 1.91 6.04
N PHE A 115 -5.74 0.93 5.14
CA PHE A 115 -4.64 0.59 4.26
C PHE A 115 -4.26 1.76 3.34
N HIS A 116 -5.24 2.44 2.73
CA HIS A 116 -5.03 3.62 1.90
C HIS A 116 -4.31 4.72 2.70
N LYS A 117 -4.76 4.99 3.93
CA LYS A 117 -4.12 5.97 4.83
C LYS A 117 -2.66 5.60 5.14
N CYS A 118 -2.40 4.33 5.50
CA CYS A 118 -1.04 3.83 5.74
C CYS A 118 -0.14 3.95 4.50
N LEU A 119 -0.66 3.54 3.33
CA LEU A 119 0.07 3.60 2.07
C LEU A 119 0.36 5.04 1.64
N CYS A 120 -0.57 5.97 1.83
CA CYS A 120 -0.37 7.40 1.56
C CYS A 120 0.75 7.99 2.42
N LYS A 121 0.78 7.65 3.72
CA LYS A 121 1.87 8.06 4.63
C LYS A 121 3.21 7.51 4.16
N TYR A 122 3.27 6.21 3.83
CA TYR A 122 4.47 5.55 3.35
C TYR A 122 5.02 6.18 2.06
N ILE A 123 4.16 6.40 1.06
CA ILE A 123 4.55 7.01 -0.23
C ILE A 123 5.06 8.45 -0.01
N SER A 124 4.36 9.24 0.82
CA SER A 124 4.72 10.64 1.08
C SER A 124 6.08 10.74 1.77
N PHE A 125 6.34 9.88 2.76
CA PHE A 125 7.62 9.82 3.45
C PHE A 125 8.76 9.45 2.49
N ARG A 126 8.62 8.34 1.75
CA ARG A 126 9.64 7.89 0.79
C ARG A 126 9.94 8.91 -0.32
N LYS A 127 8.93 9.69 -0.74
CA LYS A 127 9.12 10.81 -1.69
C LYS A 127 9.87 11.99 -1.06
N ASN A 128 9.72 12.23 0.23
CA ASN A 128 10.39 13.31 0.95
C ASN A 128 11.85 12.97 1.30
N ASP A 129 12.15 11.74 1.74
CA ASP A 129 13.53 11.28 1.97
C ASP A 129 14.41 11.50 0.73
N ARG A 130 13.94 11.05 -0.43
CA ARG A 130 14.67 11.21 -1.69
C ARG A 130 14.87 12.68 -2.10
N LYS A 131 13.96 13.59 -1.71
CA LYS A 131 14.14 15.03 -1.95
C LYS A 131 15.21 15.62 -1.03
N ASN A 132 15.32 15.12 0.19
CA ASN A 132 16.35 15.55 1.14
C ASN A 132 17.73 15.03 0.73
N ASP A 133 17.84 13.77 0.28
CA ASP A 133 19.09 13.21 -0.26
C ASP A 133 19.62 14.04 -1.44
N ARG A 134 18.74 14.35 -2.41
CA ARG A 134 19.09 15.17 -3.59
C ARG A 134 19.43 16.63 -3.25
N LYS A 135 18.95 17.16 -2.11
CA LYS A 135 19.29 18.51 -1.64
C LYS A 135 20.62 18.51 -0.89
N ASN A 136 20.94 17.44 -0.16
CA ASN A 136 22.21 17.29 0.56
C ASN A 136 23.38 17.09 -0.40
N ASP A 137 23.19 16.37 -1.52
CA ASP A 137 24.20 16.28 -2.59
C ASP A 137 24.54 17.64 -3.24
N ARG A 138 23.64 18.63 -3.15
CA ARG A 138 23.87 20.01 -3.62
C ARG A 138 24.41 20.95 -2.53
N LYS A 139 24.49 20.47 -1.28
CA LYS A 139 24.88 21.24 -0.09
C LYS A 139 26.07 20.63 0.67
N ASN A 140 26.87 19.78 0.03
CA ASN A 140 28.19 19.43 0.56
C ASN A 140 29.18 20.61 0.43
N ASP A 141 28.84 21.69 1.12
CA ASP A 141 29.75 22.52 1.90
C ASP A 141 28.98 22.93 3.17
N ARG A 142 29.38 22.30 4.28
CA ARG A 142 29.06 22.57 5.69
C ARG A 142 27.96 21.75 6.37
N LYS A 143 28.50 20.85 7.19
CA LYS A 143 28.11 20.43 8.55
C LYS A 143 27.21 19.19 8.67
N ASN A 144 27.85 18.16 9.20
CA ASN A 144 27.31 17.11 10.05
C ASN A 144 26.33 17.68 11.08
N GLU A 145 25.17 17.05 11.22
CA GLU A 145 24.63 16.61 12.51
C GLU A 145 23.41 15.68 12.28
N VAL A 146 23.63 14.44 12.72
CA VAL A 146 22.71 13.44 13.31
C VAL A 146 21.23 13.81 13.37
N GLU A 147 20.36 12.92 12.88
CA GLU A 147 19.07 12.66 13.54
C GLU A 147 18.62 11.19 13.34
N THR A 148 18.45 10.54 14.49
CA THR A 148 17.98 9.19 14.80
C THR A 148 16.97 8.57 13.82
N GLU A 149 17.26 7.35 13.34
CA GLU A 149 16.26 6.39 12.86
C GLU A 149 15.23 6.13 13.98
N THR A 150 14.19 6.94 14.04
CA THR A 150 12.95 6.50 14.66
C THR A 150 12.37 5.46 13.72
N SER A 151 12.13 4.26 14.22
CA SER A 151 11.41 3.20 13.51
C SER A 151 9.98 3.68 13.23
N ILE A 152 9.81 4.50 12.19
CA ILE A 152 8.48 4.99 11.80
C ILE A 152 7.73 3.78 11.24
N ASN A 153 6.83 3.24 12.04
CA ASN A 153 5.94 2.17 11.60
C ASN A 153 4.74 2.80 10.87
N TYR A 154 4.64 2.56 9.57
CA TYR A 154 3.58 3.11 8.73
C TYR A 154 2.28 2.30 8.82
N PHE A 155 2.39 1.02 9.19
CA PHE A 155 1.28 0.08 9.18
C PHE A 155 0.74 -0.27 10.57
N ASP A 156 1.14 0.43 11.63
CA ASP A 156 0.67 0.14 13.01
C ASP A 156 -0.84 0.31 13.17
N GLU A 157 -1.45 1.31 12.52
CA GLU A 157 -2.91 1.47 12.53
C GLU A 157 -3.62 0.25 11.93
N LEU A 158 -3.02 -0.36 10.91
CA LEU A 158 -3.56 -1.54 10.24
C LEU A 158 -3.42 -2.81 11.11
N LYS A 159 -2.34 -2.93 11.91
CA LYS A 159 -2.18 -4.02 12.89
C LYS A 159 -3.32 -4.06 13.92
N ASN A 160 -3.84 -2.91 14.32
CA ASN A 160 -4.88 -2.83 15.35
C ASN A 160 -6.27 -3.24 14.86
N VAL A 161 -6.46 -3.38 13.53
CA VAL A 161 -7.76 -3.69 12.91
C VAL A 161 -7.78 -5.09 12.28
N ILE A 162 -6.62 -5.70 12.08
CA ILE A 162 -6.48 -7.11 11.72
C ILE A 162 -6.63 -7.94 12.97
#